data_AF-A0A1F7N8Y5-F1
#
_entry.id   AF-A0A1F7N8Y5-F1
#
_cell.length_a   1.000
_cell.length_b   1.000
_cell.length_c   1.000
_cell.angle_alpha   90.00
_cell.angle_beta   90.00
_cell.angle_gamma   90.00
#
_symmetry.space_group_name_H-M   'P 1'
#
loop_
_entity.id
_entity.type
_entity.pdbx_description
1 polymer ?
#
loop_
_entity_poly.entity_id
_entity_poly.type
_entity_poly.pdbx_seq_one_letter_code
_entity_poly.pdbx_strand_id
1 'polypeptide(L)'
;MRALSLALRWLHVLAAVTWLGGMLFVALVLVPIARRLDDPALRARLLHLTGVRFRTVGWIALGLLVATGIGNLLVHPVFLSAGRFHAKLGLVLLALVLSVLHDFVFGPRAGAPGAPPALRARASWVARLNVLVVLAIVALGLSLRG
;
A
#
# COMPACT_ATOMS: atom_id res chain seq x y z
N MET A 1 -25.36 -15.15 7.54
CA MET A 1 -24.18 -14.41 8.09
C MET A 1 -22.82 -15.02 7.71
N ARG A 2 -22.64 -16.36 7.72
CA ARG A 2 -21.36 -17.01 7.37
C ARG A 2 -20.85 -16.67 5.95
N ALA A 3 -21.72 -16.75 4.94
CA ALA A 3 -21.36 -16.43 3.55
C ALA A 3 -20.90 -14.98 3.36
N LEU A 4 -21.62 -14.01 3.95
CA LEU A 4 -21.24 -12.59 3.94
C LEU A 4 -19.87 -12.37 4.59
N SER A 5 -19.63 -12.97 5.76
CA SER A 5 -18.34 -12.85 6.44
C SER A 5 -17.19 -13.47 5.65
N LEU A 6 -17.42 -14.58 4.96
CA LEU A 6 -16.44 -15.17 4.06
C LEU A 6 -16.15 -14.25 2.86
N ALA A 7 -17.18 -13.72 2.20
CA ALA A 7 -17.04 -12.82 1.07
C ALA A 7 -16.28 -11.54 1.45
N LEU A 8 -16.61 -10.92 2.60
CA LEU A 8 -15.92 -9.73 3.11
C LEU A 8 -14.44 -10.00 3.38
N ARG A 9 -14.11 -11.13 4.03
CA ARG A 9 -12.71 -11.50 4.30
C ARG A 9 -11.95 -11.83 3.03
N TRP A 10 -12.57 -12.57 2.11
CA TRP A 10 -11.99 -12.90 0.82
C TRP A 10 -11.66 -11.64 0.01
N LEU A 11 -12.61 -10.71 -0.09
CA LEU A 11 -12.41 -9.45 -0.80
C LEU A 11 -11.38 -8.55 -0.11
N HIS A 12 -11.37 -8.52 1.23
CA HIS A 12 -10.37 -7.78 2.00
C HIS A 12 -8.95 -8.32 1.73
N VAL A 13 -8.78 -9.65 1.73
CA VAL A 13 -7.49 -10.29 1.44
C VAL A 13 -7.08 -10.02 -0.01
N LEU A 14 -7.99 -10.13 -0.98
CA LEU A 14 -7.71 -9.81 -2.38
C LEU A 14 -7.24 -8.36 -2.56
N ALA A 15 -7.90 -7.41 -1.91
CA ALA A 15 -7.48 -6.01 -1.93
C ALA A 15 -6.10 -5.83 -1.27
N ALA A 16 -5.85 -6.50 -0.13
CA ALA A 16 -4.58 -6.46 0.56
C ALA A 16 -3.42 -7.00 -0.31
N VAL A 17 -3.59 -8.18 -0.93
CA VAL A 17 -2.54 -8.78 -1.76
C VAL A 17 -2.33 -8.01 -3.07
N THR A 18 -3.38 -7.41 -3.64
CA THR A 18 -3.24 -6.53 -4.81
C THR A 18 -2.38 -5.32 -4.48
N TRP A 19 -2.65 -4.70 -3.32
CA TRP A 19 -1.95 -3.50 -2.89
C TRP A 19 -0.51 -3.79 -2.44
N LEU A 20 -0.31 -4.70 -1.48
CA LEU A 20 1.01 -5.08 -1.00
C LEU A 20 1.84 -5.74 -2.10
N GLY A 21 1.25 -6.66 -2.87
CA GLY A 21 1.92 -7.35 -3.97
C GLY A 21 2.39 -6.39 -5.05
N GLY A 22 1.58 -5.38 -5.40
CA GLY A 22 1.99 -4.35 -6.35
C GLY A 22 3.14 -3.48 -5.84
N MET A 23 3.17 -3.10 -4.55
CA MET A 23 4.31 -2.39 -3.98
C MET A 23 5.59 -3.24 -4.03
N LEU A 24 5.50 -4.52 -3.65
CA LEU A 24 6.63 -5.43 -3.70
C LEU A 24 7.12 -5.66 -5.13
N PHE A 25 6.22 -5.82 -6.09
CA PHE A 25 6.57 -5.92 -7.50
C PHE A 25 7.33 -4.68 -7.99
N VAL A 26 6.82 -3.48 -7.66
CA VAL A 26 7.49 -2.23 -8.04
C VAL A 26 8.89 -2.16 -7.42
N ALA A 27 9.01 -2.43 -6.13
CA ALA A 27 10.26 -2.29 -5.38
C ALA A 27 11.31 -3.35 -5.74
N LEU A 28 10.90 -4.61 -5.92
CA LEU A 28 11.80 -5.76 -6.07
C LEU A 28 12.05 -6.16 -7.52
N VAL A 29 11.16 -5.78 -8.45
CA VAL A 29 11.25 -6.21 -9.86
C VAL A 29 11.38 -5.01 -10.79
N LEU A 30 10.37 -4.13 -10.80
CA LEU A 30 10.32 -3.02 -11.77
C LEU A 30 11.46 -2.02 -11.59
N VAL A 31 11.69 -1.54 -10.36
CA VAL A 31 12.74 -0.54 -10.10
C VAL A 31 14.14 -1.09 -10.41
N PRO A 32 14.52 -2.31 -10.00
CA PRO A 32 15.79 -2.91 -10.41
C PRO A 32 15.97 -3.05 -11.91
N ILE A 33 14.93 -3.47 -12.65
CA ILE A 33 14.98 -3.56 -14.11
C ILE A 33 15.12 -2.18 -14.74
N ALA A 34 14.31 -1.22 -14.31
CA ALA A 34 14.34 0.14 -14.84
C ALA A 34 15.70 0.83 -14.62
N ARG A 35 16.40 0.51 -13.53
CA ARG A 35 17.76 1.02 -13.26
C ARG A 35 18.82 0.54 -14.24
N ARG A 36 18.61 -0.59 -14.93
CA ARG A 36 19.51 -1.14 -15.94
C ARG A 36 19.31 -0.55 -17.33
N LEU A 37 18.29 0.29 -17.51
CA LEU A 37 18.07 0.99 -18.78
C LEU A 37 19.08 2.13 -18.93
N ASP A 38 19.82 2.10 -20.04
CA ASP A 38 20.82 3.13 -20.37
C ASP A 38 20.15 4.47 -20.73
N ASP A 39 18.96 4.43 -21.33
CA ASP A 39 18.18 5.62 -21.67
C ASP A 39 17.46 6.19 -20.41
N PRO A 40 17.87 7.37 -19.90
CA PRO A 40 17.26 7.97 -18.73
C PRO A 40 15.81 8.43 -18.97
N ALA A 41 15.46 8.81 -20.19
CA ALA A 41 14.12 9.28 -20.57
C ALA A 41 13.14 8.10 -20.60
N LEU A 42 13.54 6.98 -21.23
CA LEU A 42 12.77 5.73 -21.20
C LEU A 42 12.56 5.24 -19.77
N ARG A 43 13.62 5.23 -18.94
CA ARG A 43 13.55 4.86 -17.53
C ARG A 43 12.55 5.71 -16.76
N ALA A 44 12.61 7.03 -16.91
CA ALA A 44 11.71 7.96 -16.23
C ALA A 44 10.25 7.75 -16.69
N ARG A 45 10.03 7.59 -18.00
CA ARG A 45 8.71 7.34 -18.58
C ARG A 45 8.09 6.03 -18.09
N LEU A 46 8.86 4.95 -18.07
CA LEU A 46 8.41 3.64 -17.58
C LEU A 46 7.96 3.70 -16.11
N LEU A 47 8.80 4.29 -15.25
CA LEU A 47 8.49 4.44 -13.83
C LEU A 47 7.28 5.37 -13.61
N HIS A 48 7.18 6.47 -14.37
CA HIS A 48 6.05 7.38 -14.27
C HIS A 48 4.73 6.72 -14.68
N LEU A 49 4.67 6.10 -15.86
CA LEU A 49 3.45 5.45 -16.36
C LEU A 49 2.99 4.33 -15.44
N THR A 50 3.95 3.53 -14.96
CA THR A 50 3.64 2.45 -14.01
C THR A 50 3.16 3.01 -12.67
N GLY A 51 3.80 4.06 -12.16
CA GLY A 51 3.40 4.71 -10.91
C GLY A 51 2.00 5.34 -11.00
N VAL A 52 1.67 6.00 -12.10
CA VAL A 52 0.33 6.56 -12.35
C VAL A 52 -0.73 5.45 -12.39
N ARG A 53 -0.45 4.36 -13.12
CA ARG A 53 -1.38 3.22 -13.21
C ARG A 53 -1.56 2.52 -11.87
N PHE A 54 -0.45 2.25 -11.17
CA PHE A 54 -0.49 1.59 -9.88
C PHE A 54 -1.16 2.45 -8.82
N ARG A 55 -1.02 3.79 -8.87
CA ARG A 55 -1.78 4.69 -7.99
C ARG A 55 -3.28 4.46 -8.14
N THR A 56 -3.83 4.45 -9.35
CA THR A 56 -5.26 4.15 -9.55
C THR A 56 -5.68 2.80 -8.98
N VAL A 57 -4.93 1.73 -9.28
CA VAL A 57 -5.22 0.38 -8.78
C VAL A 57 -5.10 0.32 -7.25
N GLY A 58 -4.07 0.93 -6.68
CA GLY A 58 -3.80 0.96 -5.25
C GLY A 58 -4.87 1.72 -4.47
N TRP A 59 -5.37 2.85 -4.98
CA TRP A 59 -6.45 3.60 -4.35
C TRP A 59 -7.81 2.88 -4.42
N ILE A 60 -8.08 2.14 -5.51
CA ILE A 60 -9.23 1.23 -5.57
C ILE A 60 -9.10 0.13 -4.50
N ALA A 61 -7.92 -0.50 -4.40
CA ALA A 61 -7.66 -1.52 -3.39
C ALA A 61 -7.77 -0.98 -1.96
N LEU A 62 -7.27 0.23 -1.69
CA LEU A 62 -7.43 0.92 -0.42
C LEU A 62 -8.89 1.19 -0.07
N GLY A 63 -9.68 1.68 -1.04
CA GLY A 63 -11.13 1.86 -0.86
C GLY A 63 -11.83 0.55 -0.49
N LEU A 64 -11.49 -0.55 -1.18
CA LEU A 64 -11.99 -1.88 -0.85
C LEU A 64 -11.54 -2.35 0.53
N LEU A 65 -10.29 -2.12 0.93
CA LEU A 65 -9.77 -2.47 2.25
C LEU A 65 -10.53 -1.77 3.38
N VAL A 66 -10.81 -0.47 3.21
CA VAL A 66 -11.59 0.31 4.18
C VAL A 66 -13.02 -0.21 4.26
N ALA A 67 -13.71 -0.33 3.11
CA ALA A 67 -15.10 -0.77 3.05
C ALA A 67 -15.28 -2.18 3.64
N THR A 68 -14.42 -3.13 3.24
CA THR A 68 -14.46 -4.49 3.76
C THR A 68 -13.96 -4.60 5.20
N GLY A 69 -13.05 -3.73 5.64
CA GLY A 69 -12.61 -3.64 7.03
C GLY A 69 -13.73 -3.23 7.97
N ILE A 70 -14.47 -2.18 7.60
CA ILE A 70 -15.69 -1.73 8.30
C ILE A 70 -16.74 -2.85 8.30
N GLY A 71 -16.99 -3.48 7.15
CA GLY A 71 -17.93 -4.61 7.05
C GLY A 71 -17.55 -5.77 7.98
N ASN A 72 -16.27 -6.14 8.06
CA ASN A 72 -15.80 -7.18 8.98
C ASN A 72 -15.97 -6.78 10.45
N LEU A 73 -15.78 -5.51 10.79
CA LEU A 73 -15.98 -4.99 12.15
C LEU A 73 -17.46 -5.02 12.55
N LEU A 74 -18.37 -4.66 11.65
CA LEU A 74 -19.81 -4.70 11.89
C LEU A 74 -20.31 -6.13 12.12
N VAL A 75 -19.73 -7.12 11.43
CA VAL A 75 -20.07 -8.53 11.62
C VAL A 75 -19.42 -9.11 12.89
N HIS A 76 -18.23 -8.62 13.29
CA HIS A 76 -17.46 -9.13 14.42
C HIS A 76 -17.02 -7.98 15.35
N PRO A 77 -17.95 -7.37 16.10
CA PRO A 77 -17.64 -6.21 16.95
C PRO A 77 -16.68 -6.54 18.10
N VAL A 78 -16.53 -7.83 18.45
CA VAL A 78 -15.57 -8.30 19.46
C VAL A 78 -14.13 -7.86 19.20
N PHE A 79 -13.77 -7.54 17.95
CA PHE A 79 -12.44 -7.00 17.66
C PHE A 79 -12.16 -5.66 18.35
N LEU A 80 -13.19 -4.88 18.71
CA LEU A 80 -13.04 -3.60 19.41
C LEU A 80 -12.45 -3.75 20.82
N SER A 81 -12.60 -4.91 21.47
CA SER A 81 -12.02 -5.16 22.79
C SER A 81 -10.56 -5.63 22.73
N ALA A 82 -10.03 -5.95 21.55
CA ALA A 82 -8.67 -6.44 21.39
C ALA A 82 -7.67 -5.28 21.23
N GLY A 83 -6.73 -5.11 22.16
CA GLY A 83 -5.67 -4.07 22.05
C GLY A 83 -4.85 -4.15 20.75
N ARG A 84 -4.62 -5.37 20.23
CA ARG A 84 -3.95 -5.61 18.95
C ARG A 84 -4.74 -5.09 17.75
N PHE A 85 -6.06 -5.02 17.83
CA PHE A 85 -6.90 -4.44 16.78
C PHE A 85 -6.69 -2.94 16.69
N HIS A 86 -6.61 -2.24 17.83
CA HIS A 86 -6.29 -0.80 17.87
C HIS A 86 -4.89 -0.51 17.33
N ALA A 87 -3.90 -1.33 17.67
CA ALA A 87 -2.56 -1.22 17.10
C ALA A 87 -2.58 -1.39 15.57
N LYS A 88 -3.31 -2.40 15.06
CA LYS A 88 -3.51 -2.60 13.62
C LYS A 88 -4.17 -1.38 12.97
N LEU A 89 -5.21 -0.82 13.58
CA LEU A 89 -5.91 0.35 13.04
C LEU A 89 -4.99 1.58 13.00
N GLY A 90 -4.19 1.82 14.03
CA GLY A 90 -3.16 2.86 14.04
C GLY A 90 -2.16 2.71 12.90
N LEU A 91 -1.69 1.49 12.64
CA LEU A 91 -0.82 1.22 11.49
C LEU A 91 -1.54 1.43 10.15
N VAL A 92 -2.82 1.07 10.02
CA VAL A 92 -3.61 1.34 8.81
C VAL A 92 -3.70 2.85 8.53
N LEU A 93 -3.96 3.65 9.55
CA LEU A 93 -3.97 5.12 9.42
C LEU A 93 -2.59 5.66 9.01
N LEU A 94 -1.52 5.16 9.63
CA LEU A 94 -0.16 5.52 9.25
C LEU A 94 0.14 5.14 7.79
N ALA A 95 -0.23 3.94 7.37
CA ALA A 95 -0.05 3.48 5.99
C ALA A 95 -0.82 4.37 5.00
N LEU A 96 -2.04 4.79 5.34
CA LEU A 96 -2.83 5.69 4.51
C LEU A 96 -2.13 7.06 4.35
N VAL A 97 -1.64 7.64 5.45
CA VAL A 97 -0.87 8.90 5.43
C VAL A 97 0.39 8.76 4.58
N LEU A 98 1.18 7.71 4.80
CA LEU A 98 2.38 7.45 4.01
C LEU A 98 2.07 7.26 2.52
N SER A 99 0.93 6.64 2.19
CA SER A 99 0.48 6.44 0.81
C SER A 99 0.08 7.75 0.15
N VAL A 100 -0.68 8.62 0.85
CA VAL A 100 -1.00 9.97 0.35
C VAL A 100 0.28 10.77 0.10
N LEU A 101 1.19 10.77 1.08
CA LEU A 101 2.46 11.48 0.98
C LEU A 101 3.31 10.93 -0.17
N HIS A 102 3.38 9.61 -0.34
CA HIS A 102 4.11 9.03 -1.45
C HIS A 102 3.47 9.39 -2.80
N ASP A 103 2.17 9.16 -2.97
CA ASP A 103 1.51 9.16 -4.27
C ASP A 103 1.21 10.56 -4.82
N PHE A 104 0.95 11.52 -3.93
CA PHE A 104 0.53 12.87 -4.31
C PHE A 104 1.55 13.96 -3.98
N VAL A 105 2.54 13.66 -3.13
CA VAL A 105 3.47 14.68 -2.61
C VAL A 105 4.91 14.37 -3.04
N PHE A 106 5.47 13.24 -2.64
CA PHE A 106 6.87 12.91 -2.89
C PHE A 106 7.09 12.29 -4.27
N GLY A 107 6.23 11.40 -4.72
CA GLY A 107 6.31 10.72 -6.02
C GLY A 107 6.29 11.70 -7.20
N PRO A 108 5.27 12.57 -7.32
CA PRO A 108 5.21 13.57 -8.40
C PRO A 108 6.42 14.49 -8.41
N ARG A 109 6.86 14.98 -7.24
CA ARG A 109 8.00 15.89 -7.15
C ARG A 109 9.35 15.21 -7.39
N ALA A 110 9.50 13.95 -6.99
CA ALA A 110 10.71 13.16 -7.26
C ALA A 110 10.84 12.76 -8.74
N GLY A 111 9.72 12.64 -9.45
CA GLY A 111 9.65 12.36 -10.88
C GLY A 111 9.78 13.59 -11.78
N ALA A 112 9.79 14.80 -11.22
CA ALA A 112 9.93 16.02 -12.00
C ALA A 112 11.33 16.15 -12.63
N PRO A 113 11.45 16.73 -13.85
CA PRO A 113 12.74 17.03 -14.45
C PRO A 113 13.61 17.86 -13.51
N GLY A 114 14.90 17.51 -13.38
CA GLY A 114 15.83 18.24 -12.51
C GLY A 114 15.64 18.05 -11.00
N ALA A 115 14.73 17.16 -10.54
CA ALA A 115 14.52 16.94 -9.11
C ALA A 115 15.84 16.59 -8.38
N PRO A 116 16.05 17.09 -7.15
CA PRO A 116 17.28 16.83 -6.42
C PRO A 116 17.36 15.36 -5.96
N PRO A 117 18.56 14.75 -5.88
CA PRO A 117 18.74 13.37 -5.42
C PRO A 117 18.13 13.10 -4.03
N ALA A 118 18.20 14.07 -3.12
CA ALA A 118 17.62 13.97 -1.78
C ALA A 118 16.10 13.73 -1.81
N LEU A 119 15.37 14.33 -2.76
CA LEU A 119 13.93 14.15 -2.88
C LEU A 119 13.56 12.77 -3.41
N ARG A 120 14.32 12.24 -4.38
CA ARG A 120 14.19 10.85 -4.84
C ARG A 120 14.46 9.85 -3.72
N ALA A 121 15.46 10.11 -2.88
CA ALA A 121 15.75 9.31 -1.71
C ALA A 121 14.61 9.34 -0.69
N ARG A 122 14.06 10.53 -0.38
CA ARG A 122 12.89 10.68 0.50
C ARG A 122 11.68 9.91 -0.02
N ALA A 123 11.33 10.04 -1.30
CA ALA A 123 10.23 9.29 -1.91
C ALA A 123 10.45 7.77 -1.77
N SER A 124 11.67 7.30 -2.02
CA SER A 124 12.03 5.88 -1.89
C SER A 124 11.91 5.38 -0.45
N TRP A 125 12.34 6.18 0.53
CA TRP A 125 12.25 5.82 1.96
C TRP A 125 10.81 5.80 2.46
N VAL A 126 9.99 6.77 2.07
CA VAL A 126 8.55 6.78 2.40
C VAL A 126 7.87 5.53 1.83
N ALA A 127 8.18 5.15 0.59
CA ALA A 127 7.66 3.91 -0.02
C ALA A 127 8.06 2.67 0.77
N ARG A 128 9.35 2.55 1.13
CA ARG A 128 9.88 1.41 1.91
C ARG A 128 9.25 1.32 3.30
N LEU A 129 9.16 2.45 3.99
CA LEU A 129 8.51 2.52 5.30
C LEU A 129 7.05 2.06 5.20
N ASN A 130 6.32 2.50 4.17
CA ASN A 130 4.95 2.07 3.95
C ASN A 130 4.84 0.55 3.76
N VAL A 131 5.75 -0.06 2.98
CA VAL A 131 5.79 -1.53 2.83
C VAL A 131 5.99 -2.23 4.18
N LEU A 132 6.92 -1.74 5.01
CA LEU A 132 7.16 -2.32 6.34
C LEU A 132 5.93 -2.20 7.26
N VAL A 133 5.27 -1.04 7.24
CA VAL A 133 4.03 -0.81 7.99
C VAL A 133 2.94 -1.77 7.51
N VAL A 134 2.76 -1.94 6.20
CA VAL A 134 1.77 -2.86 5.63
C VAL A 134 2.06 -4.32 5.97
N LEU A 135 3.33 -4.73 5.97
CA LEU A 135 3.72 -6.07 6.44
C LEU A 135 3.36 -6.27 7.92
N ALA A 136 3.59 -5.27 8.77
CA ALA A 136 3.18 -5.31 10.17
C ALA A 136 1.64 -5.38 10.34
N ILE A 137 0.87 -4.65 9.52
CA ILE A 137 -0.60 -4.75 9.49
C ILE A 137 -1.05 -6.18 9.16
N VAL A 138 -0.41 -6.81 8.17
CA VAL A 138 -0.73 -8.20 7.79
C VAL A 138 -0.39 -9.15 8.93
N ALA A 139 0.79 -9.03 9.55
CA ALA A 139 1.21 -9.85 10.69
C ALA A 139 0.22 -9.73 11.87
N LEU A 140 -0.16 -8.50 12.24
CA LEU A 140 -1.17 -8.27 13.28
C LEU A 140 -2.54 -8.83 12.87
N GLY A 141 -2.94 -8.66 11.62
CA GLY A 141 -4.19 -9.21 11.08
C GLY A 141 -4.27 -10.73 11.17
N LEU A 142 -3.17 -11.43 10.89
CA LEU A 142 -3.08 -12.89 11.03
C LEU A 142 -3.13 -13.34 12.50
N SER A 143 -2.63 -12.52 13.42
CA SER A 143 -2.64 -12.80 14.86
C SER A 143 -4.01 -12.58 15.53
N LEU A 144 -4.93 -11.87 14.87
CA LEU A 144 -6.28 -11.57 15.35
C LEU A 144 -7.29 -12.70 15.03
N ARG A 145 -6.80 -13.88 14.64
CA ARG A 145 -7.64 -15.07 14.45
C ARG A 145 -8.16 -15.54 15.81
N GLY A 146 -9.43 -15.23 16.09
CA GLY A 146 -10.26 -15.98 17.04
C GLY A 146 -10.83 -17.22 16.39
#